data_AF-A0A7J2NM86-F1
#
_entry.id   AF-A0A7J2NM86-F1
#
_cell.length_a   1.000
_cell.length_b   1.000
_cell.length_c   1.000
_cell.angle_alpha   90.00
_cell.angle_beta   90.00
_cell.angle_gamma   90.00
#
_symmetry.space_group_name_H-M   'P 1'
#
loop_
_entity.id
_entity.type
_entity.pdbx_description
1 polymer ?
#
loop_
_entity_poly.entity_id
_entity_poly.type
_entity_poly.pdbx_seq_one_letter_code
_entity_poly.pdbx_strand_id
1 'polypeptide(L)' 'KLVLDPFMGIGNTAVACQRLGVDYIGFEIDQTYAQTAEQQIKKNLPT' A
#
# COMPACT_ATOMS: atom_id res chain seq x y z
N LYS A 1 0.00 15.80 -0.87
CA LYS A 1 1.02 15.15 -1.73
C LYS A 1 0.47 13.78 -2.08
N LEU A 2 0.65 13.31 -3.31
CA LEU A 2 0.09 12.04 -3.76
C LEU A 2 1.19 11.16 -4.35
N VAL A 3 1.32 9.94 -3.84
CA VAL A 3 2.25 8.92 -4.37
C VAL A 3 1.50 7.96 -5.28
N LEU A 4 2.11 7.62 -6.41
CA LEU A 4 1.63 6.56 -7.29
C LEU A 4 2.65 5.42 -7.28
N ASP A 5 2.19 4.21 -6.98
CA ASP A 5 3.00 3.00 -7.08
C ASP A 5 2.33 1.96 -8.01
N PRO A 6 2.80 1.85 -9.26
CA PRO A 6 2.21 0.92 -10.23
C PRO A 6 2.63 -0.54 -10.03
N PHE A 7 3.53 -0.83 -9.09
CA PHE A 7 4.04 -2.17 -8.78
C PHE A 7 3.98 -2.40 -7.28
N MET A 8 2.74 -2.41 -6.76
CA MET A 8 2.51 -2.35 -5.32
C MET A 8 3.15 -3.51 -4.55
N GLY A 9 3.37 -4.66 -5.21
CA GLY A 9 3.90 -5.86 -4.59
C GLY A 9 3.13 -6.19 -3.32
N ILE A 10 3.82 -6.24 -2.17
CA ILE A 10 3.21 -6.51 -0.86
C ILE A 10 2.81 -5.26 -0.06
N GLY A 11 2.79 -4.07 -0.67
CA GLY A 11 2.17 -2.87 -0.08
C GLY A 11 3.05 -1.98 0.80
N ASN A 12 4.38 -2.11 0.74
CA ASN A 12 5.29 -1.31 1.57
C ASN A 12 5.16 0.20 1.34
N THR A 13 4.94 0.62 0.09
CA THR A 13 4.75 2.04 -0.26
C THR A 13 3.52 2.63 0.45
N ALA A 14 2.40 1.90 0.48
CA ALA A 14 1.19 2.34 1.20
C ALA A 14 1.45 2.46 2.70
N VAL A 15 2.12 1.47 3.32
CA VAL A 15 2.43 1.50 4.75
C VAL A 15 3.32 2.70 5.10
N ALA A 16 4.31 3.00 4.27
CA ALA A 16 5.13 4.19 4.44
C ALA A 16 4.31 5.48 4.31
N CYS A 17 3.43 5.55 3.31
CA CYS A 17 2.55 6.70 3.09
C CYS A 17 1.59 6.93 4.28
N GLN A 18 0.98 5.87 4.82
CA GLN A 18 0.14 5.94 6.02
C GLN A 18 0.90 6.52 7.22
N ARG A 19 2.13 6.06 7.48
CA ARG A 19 2.97 6.54 8.59
C ARG A 19 3.39 8.00 8.44
N LEU A 20 3.53 8.48 7.20
CA LEU A 20 3.94 9.84 6.88
C LEU A 20 2.75 10.80 6.67
N GLY A 21 1.51 10.31 6.73
CA GLY A 21 0.32 11.12 6.44
C GLY A 21 0.27 11.60 4.98
N VAL A 22 0.70 10.75 4.05
CA VAL A 22 0.73 11.03 2.61
C VAL A 22 -0.31 10.15 1.90
N ASP A 23 -1.08 10.74 0.99
CA ASP A 23 -2.04 9.98 0.18
C ASP A 23 -1.31 9.13 -0.87
N TYR A 24 -1.89 7.98 -1.22
CA TYR A 24 -1.32 7.09 -2.23
C TYR A 24 -2.39 6.45 -3.11
N ILE A 25 -1.99 6.08 -4.32
CA ILE A 25 -2.71 5.17 -5.22
C ILE A 25 -1.71 4.11 -5.63
N GLY A 26 -2.12 2.84 -5.62
CA GLY A 26 -1.28 1.76 -6.13
C GLY A 26 -2.09 0.62 -6.69
N PHE A 27 -1.45 -0.13 -7.58
CA PHE A 27 -2.02 -1.31 -8.22
C PHE A 27 -0.96 -2.39 -8.39
N GLU A 28 -1.42 -3.63 -8.42
CA GLU A 28 -0.61 -4.82 -8.61
C GLU A 28 -1.39 -5.79 -9.48
N ILE A 29 -0.73 -6.37 -10.48
CA ILE A 29 -1.38 -7.27 -11.44
C ILE A 29 -1.48 -8.69 -10.88
N ASP A 30 -0.52 -9.10 -10.05
CA ASP A 30 -0.58 -10.38 -9.38
C ASP A 30 -1.58 -10.33 -8.23
N GLN A 31 -2.64 -11.12 -8.35
CA GLN A 31 -3.73 -11.15 -7.37
C GLN A 31 -3.25 -11.58 -5.98
N THR A 32 -2.26 -12.48 -5.89
CA THR A 32 -1.70 -12.95 -4.62
C THR A 32 -0.95 -11.83 -3.92
N TYR A 33 -0.16 -11.05 -4.67
CA TYR A 33 0.52 -9.88 -4.13
C TYR A 33 -0.46 -8.77 -3.76
N ALA A 34 -1.47 -8.50 -4.57
CA ALA A 34 -2.52 -7.54 -4.24
C ALA A 34 -3.23 -7.88 -2.91
N GLN A 35 -3.63 -9.14 -2.71
CA GLN A 35 -4.23 -9.61 -1.45
C GLN A 35 -3.26 -9.47 -0.27
N THR A 36 -1.98 -9.80 -0.48
CA THR A 36 -0.95 -9.65 0.55
C THR A 36 -0.75 -8.19 0.94
N ALA A 37 -0.74 -7.29 -0.05
CA ALA A 37 -0.67 -5.85 0.18
C ALA A 37 -1.87 -5.33 0.98
N GLU A 38 -3.10 -5.72 0.62
CA GLU A 38 -4.30 -5.32 1.37
C GLU A 38 -4.23 -5.74 2.85
N GLN A 39 -3.77 -6.96 3.13
CA GLN A 39 -3.60 -7.47 4.49
C GLN A 39 -2.54 -6.68 5.27
N GLN A 40 -1.38 -6.41 4.65
CA GLN A 40 -0.31 -5.61 5.24
C GLN A 40 -0.77 -4.19 5.57
N ILE A 41 -1.46 -3.54 4.63
CA ILE A 41 -1.99 -2.19 4.80
C ILE A 41 -3.00 -2.16 5.94
N LYS A 42 -3.96 -3.11 6.00
CA LYS A 42 -4.95 -3.21 7.08
C LYS A 42 -4.31 -3.38 8.46
N LYS A 43 -3.26 -4.21 8.55
CA LYS A 43 -2.53 -4.45 9.79
C LYS A 43 -1.78 -3.21 10.31
N ASN A 44 -1.40 -2.30 9.43
CA ASN A 44 -0.65 -1.08 9.77
C ASN A 44 -1.53 0.17 9.82
N LEU A 45 -2.87 0.06 9.84
CA LEU A 45 -3.73 1.22 10.02
C LEU A 45 -3.39 1.89 11.37
N PRO A 46 -3.11 3.20 11.38
CA PRO A 46 -2.94 3.94 12.62
C PRO A 46 -4.27 3.94 13.41
N THR A 47 -4.19 3.65 14.72
CA THR A 47 -5.28 3.84 15.70
C THR A 47 -5.60 5.30 15.92
#